data_AF-A0A962DI00-F1
#
_entry.id   AF-A0A962DI00-F1
#
_cell.length_a   1.000
_cell.length_b   1.000
_cell.length_c   1.000
_cell.angle_alpha   90.00
_cell.angle_beta   90.00
_cell.angle_gamma   90.00
#
_symmetry.space_group_name_H-M   'P 1'
#
loop_
_entity.id
_entity.type
_entity.pdbx_description
1 polymer ?
#
loop_
_entity_poly.entity_id
_entity_poly.type
_entity_poly.pdbx_seq_one_letter_code
_entity_poly.pdbx_strand_id
1 'polypeptide(L)'
;MENRRNYYRILHVQPDAPTEIIKSSYRTLMQKLRMHPDLGGDQWNATLINEAYQTLMDAARRAEYDRQGAPEPVAPADTSITAAMRQPACIYCRTAHSHTEQIPRDAMCEACGSPLRPASRQRMETTGKRATSRLARRHALSFFHGWPLQGPFSGETRDISLGGLQFVTVGAVVPSQLLKLGCDPLSAVVRVVACTASDDPDFRWLVRAEYLTVCFRRSRGGFLSEKA
;
A
#
# COMPACT_ATOMS: atom_id res chain seq x y z
N MET A 1 -19.86 -4.19 21.95
CA MET A 1 -19.64 -4.32 20.49
C MET A 1 -18.14 -4.44 20.30
N GLU A 2 -17.64 -5.68 20.35
CA GLU A 2 -16.21 -5.95 20.46
C GLU A 2 -15.56 -5.81 19.08
N ASN A 3 -14.63 -4.87 18.97
CA ASN A 3 -13.81 -4.68 17.80
C ASN A 3 -12.92 -5.93 17.64
N ARG A 4 -13.35 -6.92 16.82
CA ARG A 4 -12.61 -8.16 16.48
C ARG A 4 -11.32 -7.84 15.71
N ARG A 5 -10.42 -7.12 16.35
CA ARG A 5 -9.06 -6.88 15.89
C ARG A 5 -8.31 -8.18 16.09
N ASN A 6 -7.98 -8.81 14.97
CA ASN A 6 -7.27 -10.08 14.95
C ASN A 6 -5.91 -9.92 15.68
N TYR A 7 -5.70 -10.64 16.78
CA TYR A 7 -4.50 -10.56 17.63
C TYR A 7 -3.22 -10.90 16.86
N TYR A 8 -3.31 -11.78 15.87
CA TYR A 8 -2.20 -12.07 14.97
C TYR A 8 -1.82 -10.84 14.13
N ARG A 9 -2.81 -10.04 13.70
CA ARG A 9 -2.56 -8.77 12.99
C ARG A 9 -1.96 -7.70 13.91
N ILE A 10 -2.43 -7.60 15.17
CA ILE A 10 -1.88 -6.65 16.15
C ILE A 10 -0.39 -6.93 16.39
N LEU A 11 -0.02 -8.21 16.47
CA LEU A 11 1.37 -8.64 16.64
C LEU A 11 2.13 -8.81 15.31
N HIS A 12 1.54 -8.51 14.16
CA HIS A 12 2.16 -8.70 12.84
C HIS A 12 2.74 -10.12 12.61
N VAL A 13 2.07 -11.16 13.11
CA VAL A 13 2.45 -12.56 12.95
C VAL A 13 1.36 -13.35 12.22
N GLN A 14 1.70 -14.53 11.71
CA GLN A 14 0.74 -15.45 11.11
C GLN A 14 0.12 -16.38 12.17
N PRO A 15 -1.07 -16.97 11.91
CA PRO A 15 -1.72 -17.91 12.83
C PRO A 15 -0.93 -19.19 13.10
N ASP A 16 0.00 -19.57 12.22
CA ASP A 16 0.92 -20.69 12.37
C ASP A 16 2.26 -20.31 13.04
N ALA A 17 2.43 -19.03 13.42
CA ALA A 17 3.69 -18.55 13.96
C ALA A 17 4.05 -19.26 15.28
N PRO A 18 5.31 -19.74 15.42
CA PRO A 18 5.79 -20.32 16.66
C PRO A 18 5.94 -19.23 17.73
N THR A 19 5.90 -19.64 19.00
CA THR A 19 5.96 -18.74 20.17
C THR A 19 7.19 -17.83 20.16
N GLU A 20 8.32 -18.28 19.62
CA GLU A 20 9.53 -17.47 19.50
C GLU A 20 9.37 -16.26 18.56
N ILE A 21 8.58 -16.41 17.49
CA ILE A 21 8.26 -15.32 16.56
C ILE A 21 7.27 -14.33 17.20
N ILE A 22 6.33 -14.84 18.01
CA ILE A 22 5.39 -14.02 18.77
C ILE A 22 6.14 -13.16 19.80
N LYS A 23 7.10 -13.75 20.53
CA LYS A 23 7.97 -13.04 21.49
C LYS A 23 8.83 -11.97 20.82
N SER A 24 9.46 -12.29 19.69
CA SER A 24 10.35 -11.35 19.00
C SER A 24 9.58 -10.15 18.44
N SER A 25 8.39 -10.40 17.88
CA SER A 25 7.51 -9.34 17.38
C SER A 25 7.02 -8.44 18.52
N TYR A 26 6.54 -9.02 19.62
CA TYR A 26 6.12 -8.27 20.81
C TYR A 26 7.23 -7.35 21.36
N ARG A 27 8.46 -7.88 21.50
CA ARG A 27 9.62 -7.08 21.95
C ARG A 27 9.91 -5.92 21.01
N THR A 28 9.87 -6.17 19.70
CA THR A 28 10.11 -5.14 18.68
C THR A 28 9.05 -4.03 18.73
N LEU A 29 7.77 -4.39 18.87
CA LEU A 29 6.67 -3.43 18.97
C LEU A 29 6.79 -2.59 20.26
N MET A 30 7.08 -3.23 21.39
CA MET A 30 7.27 -2.52 22.66
C MET A 30 8.49 -1.60 22.67
N GLN A 31 9.59 -2.01 22.04
CA GLN A 31 10.78 -1.17 21.90
C GLN A 31 10.47 0.06 21.03
N LYS A 32 9.75 -0.12 19.91
CA LYS A 32 9.32 0.99 19.05
C LYS A 32 8.43 1.99 19.80
N LEU A 33 7.49 1.52 20.62
CA LEU A 33 6.65 2.39 21.45
C LEU A 33 7.45 3.19 22.48
N ARG A 34 8.51 2.58 23.05
CA ARG A 34 9.40 3.25 24.02
C ARG A 34 10.34 4.27 23.37
N MET A 35 10.74 4.05 22.12
CA MET A 35 11.68 4.92 21.41
C MET A 35 11.05 6.21 20.86
N HIS A 36 9.72 6.29 20.78
CA HIS A 36 9.00 7.43 20.23
C HIS A 36 7.96 7.98 21.24
N PRO A 37 8.27 9.05 21.99
CA PRO A 37 7.31 9.64 22.95
C PRO A 37 6.03 10.16 22.29
N ASP A 38 6.06 10.53 21.01
CA ASP A 38 4.87 10.92 20.23
C ASP A 38 3.94 9.73 19.87
N LEU A 39 4.46 8.50 19.83
CA LEU A 39 3.66 7.28 19.68
C LEU A 39 3.26 6.66 21.04
N GLY A 40 3.84 7.17 22.13
CA GLY A 40 3.63 6.72 23.51
C GLY A 40 2.38 7.29 24.19
N GLY A 41 1.60 8.12 23.50
CA GLY A 41 0.37 8.73 24.02
C GLY A 41 -0.84 7.78 24.07
N ASP A 42 -0.86 6.75 23.23
CA ASP A 42 -1.98 5.80 23.20
C ASP A 42 -1.71 4.62 24.14
N GLN A 43 -2.00 4.80 25.44
CA GLN A 43 -2.08 3.69 26.40
C GLN A 43 -2.94 2.52 25.86
N TRP A 44 -3.89 2.84 24.98
CA TRP A 44 -4.71 1.90 24.24
C TRP A 44 -3.90 0.94 23.35
N ASN A 45 -2.86 1.40 22.66
CA ASN A 45 -2.05 0.57 21.76
C ASN A 45 -1.16 -0.40 22.55
N ALA A 46 -0.55 0.04 23.65
CA ALA A 46 0.26 -0.82 24.50
C ALA A 46 -0.59 -1.90 25.19
N THR A 47 -1.78 -1.54 25.68
CA THR A 47 -2.72 -2.48 26.30
C THR A 47 -3.16 -3.57 25.33
N LEU A 48 -3.52 -3.20 24.10
CA LEU A 48 -3.93 -4.17 23.06
C LEU A 48 -2.79 -5.11 22.63
N ILE A 49 -1.56 -4.60 22.52
CA ILE A 49 -0.39 -5.44 22.21
C ILE A 49 -0.11 -6.43 23.34
N ASN A 50 -0.24 -5.99 24.59
CA ASN A 50 -0.11 -6.84 25.77
C ASN A 50 -1.17 -7.94 25.80
N GLU A 51 -2.43 -7.58 25.56
CA GLU A 51 -3.56 -8.51 25.54
C GLU A 51 -3.43 -9.56 24.43
N ALA A 52 -3.04 -9.13 23.23
CA ALA A 52 -2.76 -10.01 22.11
C ALA A 52 -1.61 -10.97 22.43
N TYR A 53 -0.52 -10.47 23.03
CA TYR A 53 0.62 -11.29 23.42
C TYR A 53 0.26 -12.32 24.49
N GLN A 54 -0.45 -11.92 25.55
CA GLN A 54 -0.88 -12.84 26.61
C GLN A 54 -1.82 -13.93 26.10
N THR A 55 -2.70 -13.60 25.16
CA THR A 55 -3.65 -14.56 24.59
C THR A 55 -2.96 -15.55 23.64
N LEU A 56 -2.02 -15.08 22.81
CA LEU A 56 -1.35 -15.93 21.81
C LEU A 56 -0.15 -16.72 22.35
N MET A 57 0.39 -16.33 23.51
CA MET A 57 1.49 -17.04 24.18
C MET A 57 1.04 -18.29 24.94
N ASP A 58 -0.20 -18.30 25.43
CA ASP A 58 -0.79 -19.43 26.15
C ASP A 58 -1.53 -20.33 25.15
N ALA A 59 -1.13 -21.60 25.07
CA ALA A 59 -1.69 -22.54 24.11
C ALA A 59 -3.20 -22.79 24.31
N ALA A 60 -3.67 -22.80 25.56
CA ALA A 60 -5.08 -23.00 25.87
C ALA A 60 -5.90 -21.75 25.51
N ARG A 61 -5.40 -20.56 25.86
CA ARG A 61 -6.05 -19.29 25.51
C ARG A 61 -6.04 -19.03 24.01
N ARG A 62 -4.96 -19.40 23.32
CA ARG A 62 -4.85 -19.33 21.85
C ARG A 62 -5.84 -20.25 21.18
N ALA A 63 -5.95 -21.51 21.62
CA ALA A 63 -6.92 -22.45 21.09
C ALA A 63 -8.37 -21.99 21.32
N GLU A 64 -8.66 -21.41 22.48
CA GLU A 64 -9.97 -20.82 22.77
C GLU A 64 -10.25 -19.60 21.91
N TYR A 65 -9.27 -18.70 21.75
CA TYR A 65 -9.35 -17.54 20.87
C TYR A 65 -9.58 -17.95 19.41
N ASP A 66 -8.88 -18.97 18.92
CA ASP A 66 -9.04 -19.51 17.57
C ASP A 66 -10.43 -20.15 17.39
N ARG A 67 -10.98 -20.79 18.44
CA ARG A 67 -12.32 -21.40 18.44
C ARG A 67 -13.46 -20.37 18.46
N GLN A 68 -13.31 -19.31 19.27
CA GLN A 68 -14.31 -18.23 19.38
C GLN A 68 -14.20 -17.22 18.22
N GLY A 69 -13.00 -17.08 17.65
CA GLY A 69 -12.68 -16.10 16.62
C GLY A 69 -12.72 -16.63 15.19
N ALA A 70 -12.77 -17.96 15.00
CA ALA A 70 -12.67 -18.70 13.74
C ALA A 70 -12.46 -17.84 12.49
N PRO A 71 -11.21 -17.41 12.20
CA PRO A 71 -10.81 -17.36 10.80
C PRO A 71 -10.84 -18.82 10.31
N GLU A 72 -11.43 -19.07 9.13
CA GLU A 72 -11.35 -20.37 8.49
C GLU A 72 -9.92 -20.92 8.56
N PRO A 73 -9.74 -22.23 8.80
CA PRO A 73 -8.43 -22.84 8.69
C PRO A 73 -7.98 -22.70 7.23
N VAL A 74 -7.13 -21.70 6.95
CA VAL A 74 -6.28 -21.72 5.77
C VAL A 74 -5.29 -22.84 5.99
N ALA A 75 -5.71 -24.04 5.61
CA ALA A 75 -4.84 -25.18 5.39
C ALA A 75 -3.62 -24.73 4.58
N PRO A 76 -2.42 -25.27 4.86
CA PRO A 76 -1.25 -25.01 4.02
C PRO A 76 -1.67 -25.34 2.59
N ALA A 77 -1.50 -24.37 1.70
CA ALA A 77 -1.92 -24.44 0.31
C ALA A 77 -1.35 -25.71 -0.31
N ASP A 78 -2.20 -26.74 -0.35
CA ASP A 78 -1.89 -27.97 -1.01
C ASP A 78 -1.76 -27.63 -2.50
N THR A 79 -0.57 -27.94 -2.99
CA THR A 79 -0.10 -27.62 -4.31
C THR A 79 -0.78 -28.60 -5.26
N SER A 80 -2.05 -28.35 -5.63
CA SER A 80 -2.76 -28.90 -6.81
C SER A 80 -4.28 -28.66 -6.77
N ILE A 81 -4.74 -27.41 -6.87
CA ILE A 81 -6.10 -27.13 -7.38
C ILE A 81 -6.02 -26.04 -8.46
N THR A 82 -5.98 -26.52 -9.71
CA THR A 82 -6.35 -25.86 -10.98
C THR A 82 -5.93 -24.40 -11.20
N ALA A 83 -4.92 -24.22 -12.05
CA ALA A 83 -4.58 -22.98 -12.76
C ALA A 83 -5.67 -22.50 -13.77
N ALA A 84 -6.94 -22.87 -13.56
CA ALA A 84 -8.06 -22.45 -14.39
C ALA A 84 -8.81 -21.31 -13.69
N MET A 85 -8.64 -20.09 -14.22
CA MET A 85 -9.51 -18.93 -14.01
C MET A 85 -9.51 -18.24 -12.63
N ARG A 86 -8.33 -17.98 -12.05
CA ARG A 86 -8.22 -16.84 -11.13
C ARG A 86 -8.32 -15.55 -11.97
N GLN A 87 -9.53 -15.01 -12.10
CA GLN A 87 -9.74 -13.77 -12.85
C GLN A 87 -8.81 -12.69 -12.27
N PRO A 88 -8.02 -12.01 -13.12
CA PRO A 88 -7.09 -11.01 -12.66
C PRO A 88 -7.89 -9.86 -12.03
N ALA A 89 -7.40 -9.33 -10.92
CA ALA A 89 -8.12 -8.36 -10.11
C ALA A 89 -7.28 -7.12 -9.86
N CYS A 90 -7.96 -5.99 -9.71
CA CYS A 90 -7.32 -4.72 -9.39
C CYS A 90 -6.55 -4.83 -8.06
N ILE A 91 -5.31 -4.38 -8.03
CA ILE A 91 -4.47 -4.47 -6.82
C ILE A 91 -5.00 -3.60 -5.68
N TYR A 92 -5.74 -2.53 -6.02
CA TYR A 92 -6.19 -1.51 -5.08
C TYR A 92 -7.55 -1.85 -4.46
N CYS A 93 -8.58 -2.06 -5.29
CA CYS A 93 -9.94 -2.35 -4.82
C CYS A 93 -10.33 -3.84 -4.90
N ARG A 94 -9.47 -4.70 -5.46
CA ARG A 94 -9.73 -6.15 -5.67
C ARG A 94 -10.87 -6.49 -6.61
N THR A 95 -11.47 -5.51 -7.30
CA THR A 95 -12.46 -5.79 -8.36
C THR A 95 -11.83 -6.58 -9.50
N ALA A 96 -12.48 -7.68 -9.90
CA ALA A 96 -12.07 -8.52 -11.02
C ALA A 96 -12.13 -7.73 -12.35
N HIS A 97 -11.23 -8.05 -13.28
CA HIS A 97 -11.21 -7.51 -14.63
C HIS A 97 -10.84 -8.61 -15.63
N SER A 98 -11.16 -8.41 -16.90
CA SER A 98 -10.95 -9.40 -17.96
C SER A 98 -9.52 -9.44 -18.53
N HIS A 99 -8.64 -8.50 -18.15
CA HIS A 99 -7.29 -8.42 -18.71
C HIS A 99 -6.32 -9.48 -18.15
N THR A 100 -6.21 -10.64 -18.81
CA THR A 100 -5.40 -11.81 -18.40
C THR A 100 -3.96 -11.77 -18.90
N GLU A 101 -3.72 -11.43 -20.16
CA GLU A 101 -2.39 -11.57 -20.78
C GLU A 101 -1.73 -10.22 -21.12
N GLN A 102 -2.49 -9.32 -21.75
CA GLN A 102 -2.01 -8.01 -22.20
C GLN A 102 -2.90 -6.89 -21.67
N ILE A 103 -2.49 -6.27 -20.56
CA ILE A 103 -3.17 -5.10 -19.98
C ILE A 103 -2.75 -3.85 -20.79
N PRO A 104 -3.68 -3.12 -21.43
CA PRO A 104 -3.36 -1.86 -22.13
C PRO A 104 -2.64 -0.84 -21.23
N ARG A 105 -1.88 0.09 -21.83
CA ARG A 105 -1.06 1.06 -21.08
C ARG A 105 -1.89 2.03 -20.24
N ASP A 106 -3.08 2.33 -20.72
CA ASP A 106 -4.08 3.23 -20.17
C ASP A 106 -5.25 2.51 -19.50
N ALA A 107 -5.15 1.18 -19.31
CA ALA A 107 -6.20 0.38 -18.68
C ALA A 107 -6.38 0.75 -17.20
N MET A 108 -7.55 1.30 -16.88
CA MET A 108 -7.96 1.69 -15.54
C MET A 108 -9.01 0.70 -15.01
N CYS A 109 -9.02 0.50 -13.70
CA CYS A 109 -10.08 -0.24 -13.04
C CYS A 109 -11.39 0.55 -13.13
N GLU A 110 -12.47 -0.09 -13.58
CA GLU A 110 -13.78 0.56 -13.71
C GLU A 110 -14.38 0.95 -12.34
N ALA A 111 -14.11 0.17 -11.28
CA ALA A 111 -14.66 0.43 -9.96
C ALA A 111 -13.97 1.57 -9.20
N CYS A 112 -12.63 1.62 -9.25
CA CYS A 112 -11.87 2.56 -8.44
C CYS A 112 -11.03 3.55 -9.26
N GLY A 113 -10.97 3.42 -10.59
CA GLY A 113 -10.15 4.26 -11.47
C GLY A 113 -8.64 4.12 -11.28
N SER A 114 -8.18 3.04 -10.63
CA SER A 114 -6.74 2.78 -10.44
C SER A 114 -6.12 2.14 -11.68
N PRO A 115 -4.87 2.47 -12.04
CA PRO A 115 -4.16 1.82 -13.13
C PRO A 115 -4.03 0.32 -12.89
N LEU A 116 -4.30 -0.48 -13.92
CA LEU A 116 -4.23 -1.95 -13.84
C LEU A 116 -2.87 -2.50 -14.27
N ARG A 117 -2.14 -1.77 -15.12
CA ARG A 117 -0.87 -2.27 -15.68
C ARG A 117 0.27 -2.22 -14.65
N PRO A 118 0.94 -3.35 -14.34
CA PRO A 118 2.06 -3.38 -13.41
C PRO A 118 3.24 -2.52 -13.86
N ALA A 119 3.87 -1.83 -12.91
CA ALA A 119 5.02 -0.96 -13.17
C ALA A 119 6.26 -1.74 -13.64
N SER A 120 6.43 -3.00 -13.19
CA SER A 120 7.55 -3.87 -13.60
C SER A 120 7.60 -4.10 -15.12
N ARG A 121 6.46 -4.08 -15.82
CA ARG A 121 6.37 -4.26 -17.28
C ARG A 121 6.49 -2.95 -18.08
N GLN A 122 6.64 -1.80 -17.43
CA GLN A 122 6.79 -0.50 -18.12
C GLN A 122 8.25 -0.05 -18.23
N ARG A 123 9.21 -0.86 -17.79
CA ARG A 123 10.63 -0.52 -17.62
C ARG A 123 11.43 -0.25 -18.90
N MET A 124 10.83 0.10 -20.05
CA MET A 124 11.62 0.35 -21.27
C MET A 124 11.02 1.14 -22.44
N GLU A 125 9.72 1.48 -22.50
CA GLU A 125 9.17 1.88 -23.81
C GLU A 125 8.94 3.38 -24.05
N THR A 126 9.04 4.24 -23.04
CA THR A 126 8.69 5.66 -23.24
C THR A 126 9.62 6.61 -22.52
N THR A 127 10.84 6.84 -23.01
CA THR A 127 11.46 8.16 -22.79
C THR A 127 12.49 8.54 -23.85
N GLY A 128 12.07 9.33 -24.83
CA GLY A 128 12.96 10.31 -25.46
C GLY A 128 13.19 11.51 -24.52
N LYS A 129 14.23 12.32 -24.77
CA LYS A 129 14.74 13.44 -23.96
C LYS A 129 13.72 14.48 -23.46
N ARG A 130 12.45 14.47 -23.92
CA ARG A 130 11.38 15.40 -23.56
C ARG A 130 10.47 14.94 -22.41
N ALA A 131 10.44 13.64 -22.06
CA ALA A 131 9.62 13.17 -20.93
C ALA A 131 10.37 13.30 -19.58
N THR A 132 11.69 13.21 -19.59
CA THR A 132 12.57 13.43 -18.42
C THR A 132 12.42 14.83 -17.83
N SER A 133 12.29 15.87 -18.66
CA SER A 133 12.15 17.26 -18.20
C SER A 133 10.81 17.57 -17.53
N ARG A 134 9.75 16.78 -17.79
CA ARG A 134 8.43 16.95 -17.15
C ARG A 134 8.31 16.23 -15.81
N LEU A 135 9.04 15.14 -15.64
CA LEU A 135 9.14 14.41 -14.37
C LEU A 135 9.95 15.19 -13.32
N ALA A 136 10.90 16.03 -13.76
CA ALA A 136 11.75 16.83 -12.87
C ALA A 136 11.02 18.02 -12.19
N ARG A 137 9.77 18.32 -12.58
CA ARG A 137 8.98 19.38 -11.94
C ARG A 137 8.21 18.83 -10.74
N ARG A 138 8.05 19.66 -9.72
CA ARG A 138 7.14 19.36 -8.62
C ARG A 138 5.69 19.52 -9.10
N HIS A 139 4.86 18.56 -8.74
CA HIS A 139 3.45 18.50 -9.14
C HIS A 139 2.58 18.37 -7.89
N ALA A 140 1.46 19.09 -7.89
CA ALA A 140 0.42 18.86 -6.91
C ALA A 140 -0.09 17.42 -7.02
N LEU A 141 -0.13 16.73 -5.89
CA LEU A 141 -0.47 15.33 -5.76
C LEU A 141 -1.76 15.18 -4.96
N SER A 142 -2.68 14.39 -5.50
CA SER A 142 -3.84 13.90 -4.77
C SER A 142 -3.67 12.41 -4.49
N PHE A 143 -4.02 11.96 -3.30
CA PHE A 143 -3.95 10.55 -2.95
C PHE A 143 -5.10 10.06 -2.08
N PHE A 144 -5.36 8.76 -2.16
CA PHE A 144 -6.42 8.07 -1.45
C PHE A 144 -5.89 6.85 -0.70
N HIS A 145 -6.33 6.68 0.53
CA HIS A 145 -6.03 5.53 1.36
C HIS A 145 -7.07 4.44 1.17
N GLY A 146 -6.60 3.22 0.89
CA GLY A 146 -7.43 2.01 0.92
C GLY A 146 -8.67 2.01 0.02
N TRP A 147 -9.41 0.90 0.06
CA TRP A 147 -10.74 0.80 -0.53
C TRP A 147 -11.75 0.48 0.59
N PRO A 148 -12.91 1.17 0.68
CA PRO A 148 -13.38 2.28 -0.17
C PRO A 148 -12.45 3.50 -0.11
N LEU A 149 -12.43 4.30 -1.18
CA LEU A 149 -11.52 5.46 -1.31
C LEU A 149 -11.71 6.42 -0.12
N GLN A 150 -10.70 6.54 0.75
CA GLN A 150 -10.65 7.57 1.78
C GLN A 150 -9.72 8.71 1.32
N GLY A 151 -10.27 9.90 1.13
CA GLY A 151 -9.56 11.06 0.57
C GLY A 151 -10.47 11.93 -0.31
N PRO A 152 -9.91 12.83 -1.15
CA PRO A 152 -8.50 12.98 -1.46
C PRO A 152 -7.72 13.71 -0.37
N PHE A 153 -6.50 13.24 -0.11
CA PHE A 153 -5.49 13.97 0.63
C PHE A 153 -4.54 14.67 -0.36
N SER A 154 -4.09 15.86 0.02
CA SER A 154 -3.21 16.68 -0.82
C SER A 154 -1.75 16.51 -0.40
N GLY A 155 -0.86 16.57 -1.38
CA GLY A 155 0.57 16.59 -1.21
C GLY A 155 1.27 17.20 -2.42
N GLU A 156 2.59 17.17 -2.42
CA GLU A 156 3.41 17.67 -3.53
C GLU A 156 4.52 16.67 -3.84
N THR A 157 4.72 16.35 -5.11
CA THR A 157 5.82 15.46 -5.51
C THR A 157 7.15 16.17 -5.35
N ARG A 158 8.11 15.54 -4.67
CA ARG A 158 9.51 16.00 -4.58
C ARG A 158 10.37 15.43 -5.68
N ASP A 159 10.19 14.15 -5.98
CA ASP A 159 10.95 13.44 -7.00
C ASP A 159 10.09 12.34 -7.64
N ILE A 160 10.20 12.18 -8.95
CA ILE A 160 9.51 11.15 -9.72
C ILE A 160 10.57 10.39 -10.50
N SER A 161 10.80 9.13 -10.12
CA SER A 161 11.77 8.23 -10.76
C SER A 161 11.06 7.10 -11.51
N LEU A 162 11.84 6.19 -12.11
CA LEU A 162 11.30 4.98 -12.75
C LEU A 162 10.88 3.89 -11.74
N GLY A 163 11.45 3.90 -10.54
CA GLY A 163 11.18 2.87 -9.50
C GLY A 163 10.12 3.28 -8.49
N GLY A 164 9.79 4.57 -8.42
CA GLY A 164 8.90 5.11 -7.40
C GLY A 164 8.88 6.63 -7.44
N LEU A 165 8.26 7.22 -6.43
CA LEU A 165 8.28 8.66 -6.20
C LEU A 165 8.53 8.99 -4.73
N GLN A 166 8.93 10.23 -4.52
CA GLN A 166 8.89 10.86 -3.22
C GLN A 166 7.93 12.03 -3.28
N PHE A 167 7.11 12.18 -2.24
CA PHE A 167 6.16 13.28 -2.12
C PHE A 167 6.04 13.70 -0.68
N VAL A 168 5.60 14.93 -0.46
CA VAL A 168 5.37 15.47 0.87
C VAL A 168 3.90 15.62 1.16
N THR A 169 3.52 15.45 2.43
CA THR A 169 2.13 15.47 2.91
C THR A 169 2.04 16.19 4.24
N VAL A 170 0.84 16.69 4.56
CA VAL A 170 0.56 17.32 5.86
C VAL A 170 0.43 16.27 6.97
N GLY A 171 -0.21 15.13 6.66
CA GLY A 171 -0.43 14.03 7.59
C GLY A 171 0.54 12.87 7.38
N ALA A 172 0.82 12.12 8.45
CA ALA A 172 1.66 10.93 8.42
C ALA A 172 0.97 9.79 7.63
N VAL A 173 1.76 9.00 6.92
CA VAL A 173 1.29 7.84 6.16
C VAL A 173 1.96 6.57 6.70
N VAL A 174 1.20 5.48 6.82
CA VAL A 174 1.70 4.22 7.38
C VAL A 174 2.59 3.49 6.36
N PRO A 175 3.80 3.03 6.75
CA PRO A 175 4.61 2.17 5.90
C PRO A 175 3.89 0.89 5.46
N SER A 176 4.22 0.38 4.28
CA SER A 176 3.56 -0.75 3.59
C SER A 176 2.10 -0.52 3.16
N GLN A 177 1.52 0.65 3.44
CA GLN A 177 0.17 0.98 2.99
C GLN A 177 0.11 1.15 1.46
N LEU A 178 -1.02 0.74 0.87
CA LEU A 178 -1.34 1.01 -0.53
C LEU A 178 -2.06 2.35 -0.67
N LEU A 179 -1.54 3.19 -1.55
CA LEU A 179 -2.15 4.46 -1.92
C LEU A 179 -2.46 4.51 -3.41
N LYS A 180 -3.63 5.07 -3.75
CA LYS A 180 -3.91 5.49 -5.11
C LYS A 180 -3.50 6.94 -5.24
N LEU A 181 -2.63 7.24 -6.19
CA LEU A 181 -2.11 8.56 -6.49
C LEU A 181 -2.64 9.08 -7.82
N GLY A 182 -2.86 10.39 -7.86
CA GLY A 182 -3.12 11.14 -9.08
C GLY A 182 -2.41 12.49 -9.04
N CYS A 183 -1.55 12.72 -10.02
CA CYS A 183 -1.01 14.03 -10.37
C CYS A 183 -0.96 14.18 -11.90
N ASP A 184 -0.82 15.38 -12.42
CA ASP A 184 -0.40 15.54 -13.82
C ASP A 184 1.13 15.39 -13.83
N PRO A 185 1.76 14.41 -14.50
CA PRO A 185 1.26 13.60 -15.63
C PRO A 185 0.99 12.12 -15.34
N LEU A 186 0.78 11.68 -14.10
CA LEU A 186 0.62 10.25 -13.80
C LEU A 186 -0.52 9.92 -12.83
N SER A 187 -1.11 8.74 -13.00
CA SER A 187 -1.86 8.07 -11.96
C SER A 187 -1.18 6.76 -11.61
N ALA A 188 -1.12 6.42 -10.34
CA ALA A 188 -0.40 5.24 -9.87
C ALA A 188 -1.09 4.59 -8.67
N VAL A 189 -0.88 3.29 -8.50
CA VAL A 189 -1.02 2.65 -7.20
C VAL A 189 0.37 2.37 -6.67
N VAL A 190 0.63 2.84 -5.45
CA VAL A 190 1.95 2.76 -4.84
C VAL A 190 1.89 2.07 -3.50
N ARG A 191 3.02 1.48 -3.11
CA ARG A 191 3.25 0.99 -1.77
C ARG A 191 4.19 1.95 -1.04
N VAL A 192 3.78 2.37 0.15
CA VAL A 192 4.60 3.24 1.00
C VAL A 192 5.79 2.44 1.51
N VAL A 193 6.99 2.91 1.22
CA VAL A 193 8.25 2.30 1.68
C VAL A 193 8.63 2.90 3.02
N ALA A 194 8.57 4.23 3.13
CA ALA A 194 8.93 4.96 4.34
C ALA A 194 8.17 6.30 4.40
N CYS A 195 7.96 6.78 5.63
CA CYS A 195 7.41 8.10 5.93
C CYS A 195 8.27 8.71 7.04
N THR A 196 8.93 9.83 6.75
CA THR A 196 9.83 10.53 7.68
C THR A 196 9.36 11.96 7.88
N ALA A 197 9.80 12.61 8.96
CA ALA A 197 9.57 14.05 9.12
C ALA A 197 10.25 14.82 7.97
N SER A 198 9.66 15.95 7.59
CA SER A 198 10.12 16.86 6.56
C SER A 198 10.36 18.23 7.18
N ASP A 199 11.40 18.93 6.73
CA ASP A 199 11.76 20.28 7.22
C ASP A 199 10.83 21.38 6.68
N ASP A 200 9.87 21.01 5.83
CA ASP A 200 8.90 21.92 5.23
C ASP A 200 7.75 22.22 6.21
N PRO A 201 7.51 23.50 6.55
CA PRO A 201 6.47 23.90 7.50
C PRO A 201 5.05 23.61 6.99
N ASP A 202 4.84 23.62 5.68
CA ASP A 202 3.54 23.36 5.06
C ASP A 202 3.30 21.86 4.87
N PHE A 203 4.39 21.09 4.69
CA PHE A 203 4.33 19.63 4.53
C PHE A 203 5.29 18.90 5.47
N ARG A 204 4.73 18.47 6.61
CA ARG A 204 5.48 17.89 7.74
C ARG A 204 6.05 16.49 7.49
N TRP A 205 5.60 15.78 6.47
CA TRP A 205 6.01 14.41 6.21
C TRP A 205 6.54 14.23 4.79
N LEU A 206 7.68 13.56 4.67
CA LEU A 206 8.25 13.07 3.41
C LEU A 206 7.94 11.58 3.27
N VAL A 207 7.22 11.23 2.22
CA VAL A 207 6.79 9.88 1.91
C VAL A 207 7.58 9.37 0.72
N ARG A 208 8.25 8.22 0.89
CA ARG A 208 8.87 7.45 -0.19
C ARG A 208 7.96 6.29 -0.54
N ALA A 209 7.60 6.18 -1.82
CA ALA A 209 6.73 5.12 -2.29
C ALA A 209 7.24 4.48 -3.59
N GLU A 210 6.98 3.19 -3.76
CA GLU A 210 7.31 2.44 -4.98
C GLU A 210 6.07 2.16 -5.82
N TYR A 211 6.23 2.09 -7.13
CA TYR A 211 5.10 1.80 -8.03
C TYR A 211 4.76 0.32 -8.04
N LEU A 212 3.49 0.01 -7.85
CA LEU A 212 2.94 -1.30 -8.15
C LEU A 212 2.26 -1.30 -9.52
N THR A 213 1.43 -0.29 -9.79
CA THR A 213 0.86 -0.01 -11.11
C THR A 213 0.99 1.49 -11.41
N VAL A 214 1.21 1.84 -12.67
CA VAL A 214 1.36 3.25 -13.06
C VAL A 214 0.88 3.47 -14.49
N CYS A 215 0.25 4.61 -14.70
CA CYS A 215 -0.16 5.10 -16.00
C CYS A 215 0.27 6.55 -16.15
N PHE A 216 1.15 6.80 -17.12
CA PHE A 216 1.52 8.15 -17.53
C PHE A 216 0.48 8.68 -18.53
N ARG A 217 -0.19 9.77 -18.18
CA ARG A 217 -1.08 10.49 -19.07
C ARG A 217 -0.21 11.10 -20.18
N ARG A 218 -0.42 10.66 -21.43
CA ARG A 218 0.17 11.36 -22.57
C ARG A 218 -0.40 12.77 -22.56
N SER A 219 0.47 13.77 -22.49
CA SER A 219 0.05 15.14 -22.83
C SER A 219 -0.56 15.10 -24.22
N ARG A 220 -1.81 15.57 -24.37
CA ARG A 220 -2.33 16.00 -25.66
C ARG A 220 -1.50 17.20 -26.13
N GLY A 221 -0.32 16.93 -26.69
CA GLY A 221 0.36 17.85 -27.58
C GLY A 221 -0.08 17.47 -28.99
N GLY A 222 -1.05 18.21 -29.52
CA GLY A 222 -1.52 18.03 -30.89
C GLY A 222 -0.37 18.22 -31.87
N PHE A 223 -0.30 17.35 -32.88
CA PHE A 223 0.16 17.60 -34.25
C PHE A 223 0.07 16.27 -34.99
N LEU A 224 -1.15 15.89 -35.38
CA LEU A 224 -1.37 15.12 -36.60
C LEU A 224 -1.91 16.13 -37.61
N SER A 225 -1.00 16.79 -38.32
CA SER A 225 -1.36 17.45 -39.57
C SER A 225 -1.40 16.35 -40.62
N GLU A 226 -2.57 15.76 -40.82
CA GLU A 226 -2.89 15.15 -42.10
C GLU A 226 -2.87 16.26 -43.14
N LYS A 227 -1.91 16.21 -44.07
CA LYS A 227 -2.16 16.69 -45.42
C LYS A 227 -1.72 15.63 -46.40
N ALA A 228 -2.73 15.15 -47.12
CA ALA A 228 -2.67 14.49 -48.41
C ALA A 228 -1.98 15.37 -49.46
#